data_AF-A0A847YL97-F1
#
_entry.id   AF-A0A847YL97-F1
#
_cell.length_a   1.000
_cell.length_b   1.000
_cell.length_c   1.000
_cell.angle_alpha   90.00
_cell.angle_beta   90.00
_cell.angle_gamma   90.00
#
_symmetry.space_group_name_H-M   'P 1'
#
loop_
_entity.id
_entity.type
_entity.pdbx_description
1 polymer ?
#
loop_
_entity_poly.entity_id
_entity_poly.type
_entity_poly.pdbx_seq_one_letter_code
_entity_poly.pdbx_strand_id
1 'polypeptide(L)'
;MRHWRQWIDPTFTDPDLEEKYNAAYLEENISITRISIMIWQGANLALIGMDYLLLGFGRMFLGVLGLRLCVFAYFFMINRILRRIRLVAVYQHTLFVAMIIGASVFLLINLTRPPTYLQHTVVDVVGVLCLYLFFPNRFLYRLIPALLLTIGSILLYIFLNP
;
A
#
# COMPACT_ATOMS: atom_id res chain seq x y z
N MET A 1 -0.83 32.52 12.21
CA MET A 1 -0.16 31.19 12.27
C MET A 1 -0.85 30.15 11.37
N ARG A 2 -1.22 30.49 10.11
CA ARG A 2 -2.02 29.60 9.23
C ARG A 2 -1.26 29.01 8.02
N HIS A 3 -0.10 29.56 7.66
CA HIS A 3 0.63 29.16 6.44
C HIS A 3 1.31 27.79 6.51
N TRP A 4 1.76 27.33 7.69
CA TRP A 4 2.47 26.05 7.82
C TRP A 4 1.59 24.82 7.56
N ARG A 5 0.26 24.93 7.76
CA ARG A 5 -0.67 23.83 7.52
C ARG A 5 -0.72 23.40 6.05
N GLN A 6 -0.60 24.34 5.12
CA GLN A 6 -0.61 24.07 3.67
C GLN A 6 0.60 23.25 3.20
N TRP A 7 1.70 23.28 3.95
CA TRP A 7 2.90 22.46 3.68
C TRP A 7 2.78 21.03 4.22
N ILE A 8 1.88 20.80 5.19
CA ILE A 8 1.72 19.51 5.87
C ILE A 8 0.51 18.76 5.30
N ASP A 9 -0.56 19.46 4.95
CA ASP A 9 -1.74 18.89 4.30
C ASP A 9 -2.14 19.79 3.12
N PRO A 10 -2.00 19.33 1.86
CA PRO A 10 -2.33 20.12 0.68
C PRO A 10 -3.85 20.24 0.44
N THR A 11 -4.66 20.09 1.49
CA THR A 11 -6.11 20.28 1.45
C THR A 11 -6.45 21.77 1.35
N PHE A 12 -7.52 22.08 0.64
CA PHE A 12 -8.02 23.44 0.57
C PHE A 12 -8.39 23.93 1.99
N THR A 13 -8.13 25.21 2.26
CA THR A 13 -8.46 25.81 3.57
C THR A 13 -9.97 25.90 3.79
N ASP A 14 -10.74 25.90 2.70
CA ASP A 14 -12.20 25.84 2.71
C ASP A 14 -12.68 24.38 2.57
N PRO A 15 -13.35 23.82 3.59
CA PRO A 15 -13.81 22.43 3.59
C PRO A 15 -14.87 22.16 2.51
N ASP A 16 -15.72 23.13 2.19
CA ASP A 16 -16.79 22.95 1.19
C ASP A 16 -16.22 22.86 -0.23
N LEU A 17 -15.13 23.61 -0.48
CA LEU A 17 -14.39 23.55 -1.73
C LEU A 17 -13.66 22.22 -1.89
N GLU A 18 -13.02 21.74 -0.82
CA GLU A 18 -12.34 20.44 -0.77
C GLU A 18 -13.31 19.28 -1.03
N GLU A 19 -14.51 19.31 -0.44
CA GLU A 19 -15.51 18.27 -0.66
C GLU A 19 -16.00 18.26 -2.11
N LYS A 20 -16.30 19.43 -2.68
CA LYS A 20 -16.70 19.57 -4.10
C LYS A 20 -15.61 19.12 -5.06
N TYR A 21 -14.35 19.48 -4.78
CA TYR A 21 -13.20 19.02 -5.55
C TYR A 21 -13.10 17.49 -5.51
N ASN A 22 -13.10 16.88 -4.33
CA ASN A 22 -13.00 15.44 -4.20
C ASN A 22 -14.18 14.68 -4.84
N ALA A 23 -15.39 15.25 -4.79
CA ALA A 23 -16.56 14.68 -5.45
C ALA A 23 -16.43 14.74 -6.98
N ALA A 24 -15.95 15.85 -7.53
CA ALA A 24 -15.76 16.02 -8.97
C ALA A 24 -14.72 15.05 -9.55
N TYR A 25 -13.64 14.78 -8.81
CA TYR A 25 -12.56 13.89 -9.26
C TYR A 25 -12.71 12.44 -8.78
N LEU A 26 -13.84 12.07 -8.16
CA LEU A 26 -14.00 10.74 -7.56
C LEU A 26 -13.85 9.60 -8.58
N GLU A 27 -14.50 9.71 -9.74
CA GLU A 27 -14.44 8.66 -10.78
C GLU A 27 -13.04 8.50 -11.36
N GLU A 28 -12.34 9.62 -11.59
CA GLU A 28 -10.95 9.63 -12.05
C GLU A 28 -10.03 8.99 -11.01
N ASN A 29 -10.15 9.39 -9.74
CA ASN A 29 -9.38 8.83 -8.62
C ASN A 29 -9.62 7.33 -8.46
N ILE A 30 -10.86 6.86 -8.63
CA ILE A 30 -11.20 5.42 -8.64
C ILE A 30 -10.50 4.73 -9.81
N SER A 31 -10.51 5.31 -11.01
CA SER A 31 -9.85 4.74 -12.19
C SER A 31 -8.34 4.59 -11.96
N ILE A 32 -7.67 5.66 -11.52
CA ILE A 32 -6.25 5.67 -11.19
C ILE A 32 -5.94 4.62 -10.12
N THR A 33 -6.70 4.60 -9.02
CA THR A 33 -6.52 3.63 -7.94
C THR A 33 -6.62 2.19 -8.43
N ARG A 34 -7.58 1.91 -9.32
CA ARG A 34 -7.76 0.57 -9.89
C ARG A 34 -6.58 0.16 -10.74
N ILE A 35 -6.06 1.06 -11.57
CA ILE A 35 -4.85 0.82 -12.37
C ILE A 35 -3.66 0.57 -11.44
N SER A 36 -3.46 1.42 -10.43
CA SER A 36 -2.41 1.27 -9.41
C SER A 36 -2.48 -0.08 -8.71
N ILE A 37 -3.67 -0.53 -8.31
CA ILE A 37 -3.88 -1.86 -7.71
C ILE A 37 -3.48 -2.97 -8.70
N MET A 38 -3.84 -2.85 -9.97
CA MET A 38 -3.52 -3.88 -10.97
C MET A 38 -2.01 -3.97 -11.22
N ILE A 39 -1.31 -2.83 -11.30
CA ILE A 39 0.15 -2.77 -11.40
C ILE A 39 0.79 -3.42 -10.16
N TRP A 40 0.32 -3.06 -8.97
CA TRP A 40 0.79 -3.63 -7.71
C TRP A 40 0.60 -5.14 -7.66
N GLN A 41 -0.55 -5.64 -8.13
CA GLN A 41 -0.80 -7.09 -8.19
C GLN A 41 0.08 -7.81 -9.20
N GLY A 42 0.35 -7.18 -10.35
CA GLY A 42 1.34 -7.70 -11.31
C GLY A 42 2.72 -7.88 -10.65
N ALA A 43 3.18 -6.86 -9.93
CA ALA A 43 4.43 -6.94 -9.17
C ALA A 43 4.37 -8.01 -8.05
N ASN A 44 3.26 -8.11 -7.32
CA ASN A 44 3.08 -9.12 -6.27
C ASN A 44 3.21 -10.55 -6.81
N LEU A 45 2.62 -10.83 -7.98
CA LEU A 45 2.71 -12.13 -8.63
C LEU A 45 4.11 -12.41 -9.19
N ALA A 46 4.77 -11.40 -9.77
CA ALA A 46 6.14 -11.54 -10.27
C ALA A 46 7.12 -11.94 -9.16
N LEU A 47 6.89 -11.47 -7.93
CA LEU A 47 7.71 -11.81 -6.78
C LEU A 47 7.55 -13.27 -6.30
N ILE A 48 6.52 -14.01 -6.73
CA ILE A 48 6.36 -15.43 -6.38
C ILE A 48 7.55 -16.25 -6.88
N GLY A 49 8.05 -15.95 -8.09
CA GLY A 49 9.22 -16.62 -8.65
C GLY A 49 10.47 -16.37 -7.81
N MET A 50 10.65 -15.14 -7.33
CA MET A 50 11.76 -14.80 -6.43
C MET A 50 11.65 -15.50 -5.09
N ASP A 51 10.45 -15.61 -4.53
CA ASP A 51 10.24 -16.31 -3.27
C ASP A 51 10.52 -17.82 -3.39
N TYR A 52 10.20 -18.42 -4.55
CA TYR A 52 10.56 -19.81 -4.84
C TYR A 52 12.08 -20.01 -4.93
N LEU A 53 12.79 -19.07 -5.58
CA LEU A 53 14.26 -19.12 -5.65
C LEU A 53 14.92 -18.94 -4.28
N LEU A 54 14.36 -18.10 -3.41
CA LEU A 54 14.90 -17.79 -2.09
C LEU A 54 14.63 -18.88 -1.04
N LEU A 55 13.38 -19.38 -1.00
CA LEU A 55 12.94 -20.29 0.06
C LEU A 55 12.97 -21.76 -0.36
N GLY A 56 13.04 -22.04 -1.67
CA GLY A 56 12.84 -23.37 -2.22
C GLY A 56 11.43 -23.91 -2.01
N PHE A 57 11.17 -25.14 -2.46
CA PHE A 57 9.89 -25.79 -2.19
C PHE A 57 9.85 -26.29 -0.73
N GLY A 58 9.11 -25.60 0.13
CA GLY A 58 9.01 -25.93 1.56
C GLY A 58 7.78 -25.33 2.24
N ARG A 59 7.62 -25.60 3.54
CA ARG A 59 6.47 -25.11 4.33
C ARG A 59 6.41 -23.59 4.39
N MET A 60 7.55 -22.91 4.52
CA MET A 60 7.62 -21.44 4.53
C MET A 60 7.20 -20.86 3.19
N PHE A 61 7.68 -21.42 2.07
CA PHE A 61 7.26 -21.01 0.72
C PHE A 61 5.75 -21.17 0.52
N LEU A 62 5.15 -22.30 0.91
CA LEU A 62 3.71 -22.50 0.81
C LEU A 62 2.92 -21.49 1.65
N GLY A 63 3.42 -21.13 2.84
CA GLY A 63 2.85 -20.09 3.69
C GLY A 63 2.88 -18.71 3.02
N VAL A 64 4.03 -18.30 2.48
CA VAL A 64 4.20 -17.02 1.76
C VAL A 64 3.35 -16.99 0.49
N LEU A 65 3.33 -18.09 -0.27
CA LEU A 65 2.50 -18.23 -1.47
C LEU A 65 1.01 -18.08 -1.13
N GLY A 66 0.53 -18.79 -0.11
CA GLY A 66 -0.85 -18.68 0.35
C GLY A 66 -1.20 -17.25 0.75
N LEU A 67 -0.31 -16.59 1.49
CA LEU A 67 -0.48 -15.19 1.90
C LEU A 67 -0.54 -14.23 0.69
N ARG A 68 0.32 -14.42 -0.31
CA ARG A 68 0.27 -13.65 -1.56
C ARG A 68 -1.03 -13.86 -2.32
N LEU A 69 -1.49 -15.10 -2.43
CA LEU A 69 -2.76 -15.40 -3.10
C LEU A 69 -3.96 -14.80 -2.33
N CYS A 70 -3.92 -14.79 -1.00
CA CYS A 70 -4.93 -14.11 -0.18
C CYS A 70 -4.92 -12.60 -0.42
N VAL A 71 -3.75 -11.96 -0.45
CA VAL A 71 -3.63 -10.53 -0.80
C VAL A 71 -4.08 -10.27 -2.24
N PHE A 72 -3.75 -11.17 -3.16
CA PHE A 72 -4.19 -11.12 -4.55
C PHE A 72 -5.72 -11.07 -4.63
N ALA A 73 -6.37 -12.06 -4.01
CA ALA A 73 -7.83 -12.14 -3.94
C ALA A 73 -8.44 -10.90 -3.25
N TYR A 74 -7.84 -10.45 -2.14
CA TYR A 74 -8.31 -9.29 -1.39
C TYR A 74 -8.31 -8.01 -2.24
N PHE A 75 -7.19 -7.59 -2.82
CA PHE A 75 -7.25 -6.35 -3.63
C PHE A 75 -7.97 -6.55 -4.97
N PHE A 76 -8.07 -7.78 -5.49
CA PHE A 76 -8.95 -8.04 -6.63
C PHE A 76 -10.41 -7.76 -6.27
N MET A 77 -10.86 -8.19 -5.08
CA MET A 77 -12.18 -7.83 -4.55
C MET A 77 -12.32 -6.32 -4.33
N ILE A 78 -11.32 -5.65 -3.74
CA ILE A 78 -11.32 -4.19 -3.58
C ILE A 78 -11.46 -3.49 -4.94
N ASN A 79 -10.75 -3.92 -5.98
CA ASN A 79 -10.87 -3.37 -7.33
C ASN A 79 -12.32 -3.46 -7.87
N ARG A 80 -13.02 -4.56 -7.56
CA ARG A 80 -14.44 -4.74 -7.92
C ARG A 80 -15.37 -3.85 -7.10
N ILE A 81 -15.12 -3.71 -5.80
CA ILE A 81 -15.89 -2.86 -4.89
C ILE A 81 -15.75 -1.39 -5.28
N LEU A 82 -14.53 -0.93 -5.59
CA LEU A 82 -14.23 0.45 -5.98
C LEU A 82 -15.11 0.93 -7.15
N ARG A 83 -15.46 0.06 -8.10
CA ARG A 83 -16.36 0.41 -9.22
C ARG A 83 -17.78 0.80 -8.81
N ARG A 84 -18.21 0.42 -7.59
CA ARG A 84 -19.57 0.66 -7.09
C ARG A 84 -19.65 1.84 -6.13
N ILE A 85 -18.51 2.37 -5.69
CA ILE A 85 -18.48 3.45 -4.71
C ILE A 85 -18.86 4.77 -5.39
N ARG A 86 -19.82 5.48 -4.80
CA ARG A 86 -20.25 6.83 -5.24
C ARG A 86 -20.02 7.92 -4.20
N LEU A 87 -19.57 7.53 -3.00
CA LEU A 87 -19.34 8.43 -1.88
C LEU A 87 -17.83 8.57 -1.63
N VAL A 88 -17.35 9.81 -1.59
CA VAL A 88 -15.94 10.15 -1.36
C VAL A 88 -15.44 9.58 -0.03
N ALA A 89 -16.21 9.73 1.05
CA ALA A 89 -15.82 9.24 2.37
C ALA A 89 -15.61 7.71 2.38
N VAL A 90 -16.53 6.97 1.74
CA VAL A 90 -16.43 5.51 1.63
C VAL A 90 -15.21 5.10 0.82
N TYR A 91 -14.92 5.81 -0.27
CA TYR A 91 -13.73 5.59 -1.09
C TYR A 91 -12.44 5.78 -0.27
N GLN A 92 -12.32 6.91 0.43
CA GLN A 92 -11.13 7.25 1.21
C GLN A 92 -10.88 6.26 2.36
N HIS A 93 -11.92 5.86 3.09
CA HIS A 93 -11.81 4.86 4.16
C HIS A 93 -11.49 3.47 3.63
N THR A 94 -12.14 3.04 2.54
CA THR A 94 -11.87 1.73 1.93
C THR A 94 -10.41 1.65 1.48
N LEU A 95 -9.92 2.71 0.84
CA LEU A 95 -8.55 2.76 0.37
C LEU A 95 -7.54 2.78 1.54
N PHE A 96 -7.82 3.55 2.59
CA PHE A 96 -7.01 3.61 3.79
C PHE A 96 -6.85 2.22 4.46
N VAL A 97 -7.97 1.51 4.67
CA VAL A 97 -7.94 0.17 5.26
C VAL A 97 -7.19 -0.81 4.36
N ALA A 98 -7.40 -0.74 3.04
CA ALA A 98 -6.69 -1.59 2.09
C ALA A 98 -5.17 -1.34 2.14
N MET A 99 -4.72 -0.09 2.26
CA MET A 99 -3.31 0.26 2.40
C MET A 99 -2.70 -0.29 3.69
N ILE A 100 -3.39 -0.18 4.82
CA ILE A 100 -2.93 -0.73 6.10
C ILE A 100 -2.76 -2.25 6.00
N ILE A 101 -3.77 -2.95 5.46
CA ILE A 101 -3.71 -4.41 5.30
C ILE A 101 -2.55 -4.77 4.36
N GLY A 102 -2.40 -4.06 3.24
CA GLY A 102 -1.31 -4.25 2.29
C GLY A 102 0.07 -4.08 2.95
N ALA A 103 0.26 -2.98 3.69
CA ALA A 103 1.49 -2.69 4.42
C ALA A 103 1.81 -3.76 5.47
N SER A 104 0.84 -4.16 6.29
CA SER A 104 1.00 -5.19 7.31
C SER A 104 1.39 -6.54 6.72
N VAL A 105 0.71 -6.97 5.65
CA VAL A 105 1.05 -8.24 5.00
C VAL A 105 2.41 -8.18 4.33
N PHE A 106 2.76 -7.05 3.72
CA PHE A 106 4.08 -6.85 3.13
C PHE A 106 5.20 -7.00 4.18
N LEU A 107 5.04 -6.39 5.35
CA LEU A 107 5.96 -6.58 6.48
C LEU A 107 6.00 -8.03 6.98
N LEU A 108 4.85 -8.72 7.02
CA LEU A 108 4.77 -10.14 7.39
C LEU A 108 5.54 -11.04 6.42
N ILE A 109 5.48 -10.74 5.12
CA ILE A 109 6.28 -11.46 4.11
C ILE A 109 7.77 -11.17 4.33
N ASN A 110 8.14 -9.93 4.63
CA ASN A 110 9.54 -9.57 4.85
C ASN A 110 10.17 -10.26 6.07
N LEU A 111 9.39 -10.60 7.10
CA LEU A 111 9.85 -11.44 8.22
C LEU A 111 10.36 -12.82 7.81
N THR A 112 9.92 -13.34 6.65
CA THR A 112 10.34 -14.67 6.17
C THR A 112 11.63 -14.63 5.36
N ARG A 113 12.16 -13.43 5.04
CA ARG A 113 13.37 -13.29 4.23
C ARG A 113 14.63 -13.51 5.08
N PRO A 114 15.65 -14.18 4.53
CA PRO A 114 16.91 -14.35 5.23
C PRO A 114 17.62 -13.00 5.42
N PRO A 115 18.27 -12.79 6.58
CA PRO A 115 18.87 -11.51 6.94
C PRO A 115 19.85 -10.96 5.88
N THR A 116 20.71 -11.82 5.35
CA THR A 116 21.76 -11.47 4.38
C THR A 116 21.25 -10.89 3.05
N TYR A 117 19.95 -10.90 2.78
CA TYR A 117 19.37 -10.51 1.50
C TYR A 117 19.08 -9.00 1.40
N LEU A 118 20.08 -8.13 1.29
CA LEU A 118 19.90 -6.66 1.24
C LEU A 118 19.01 -6.12 0.10
N GLN A 119 18.70 -6.92 -0.91
CA GLN A 119 17.87 -6.52 -2.05
C GLN A 119 16.41 -6.22 -1.66
N HIS A 120 15.90 -6.74 -0.53
CA HIS A 120 14.54 -6.42 -0.08
C HIS A 120 14.39 -4.96 0.36
N THR A 121 15.45 -4.31 0.85
CA THR A 121 15.41 -2.90 1.26
C THR A 121 15.04 -1.95 0.11
N VAL A 122 15.49 -2.25 -1.11
CA VAL A 122 15.12 -1.47 -2.31
C VAL A 122 13.62 -1.60 -2.59
N VAL A 123 13.08 -2.82 -2.46
CA VAL A 123 11.64 -3.08 -2.66
C VAL A 123 10.80 -2.35 -1.62
N ASP A 124 11.27 -2.30 -0.38
CA ASP A 124 10.60 -1.58 0.72
C ASP A 124 10.53 -0.07 0.45
N VAL A 125 11.64 0.54 0.03
CA VAL A 125 11.70 1.97 -0.33
C VAL A 125 10.77 2.27 -1.51
N VAL A 126 10.81 1.43 -2.55
CA VAL A 126 9.90 1.56 -3.70
C VAL A 126 8.44 1.40 -3.25
N GLY A 127 8.15 0.48 -2.34
CA GLY A 127 6.82 0.27 -1.78
C GLY A 127 6.28 1.52 -1.06
N VAL A 128 7.10 2.17 -0.24
CA VAL A 128 6.75 3.43 0.44
C VAL A 128 6.48 4.54 -0.57
N LEU A 129 7.35 4.72 -1.57
CA LEU A 129 7.15 5.72 -2.63
C LEU A 129 5.85 5.46 -3.40
N CYS A 130 5.55 4.18 -3.69
CA CYS A 130 4.33 3.80 -4.39
C CYS A 130 3.07 4.19 -3.61
N LEU A 131 3.08 4.07 -2.28
CA LEU A 131 1.96 4.50 -1.43
C LEU A 131 1.67 6.00 -1.53
N TYR A 132 2.70 6.82 -1.63
CA TYR A 132 2.53 8.27 -1.79
C TYR A 132 2.12 8.67 -3.20
N LEU A 133 2.72 8.06 -4.22
CA LEU A 133 2.57 8.49 -5.61
C LEU A 133 1.34 7.93 -6.31
N PHE A 134 1.05 6.63 -6.14
CA PHE A 134 0.05 5.95 -6.97
C PHE A 134 -1.36 5.96 -6.44
N PHE A 135 -1.55 6.32 -5.17
CA PHE A 135 -2.86 6.23 -4.53
C PHE A 135 -3.42 7.60 -4.18
N PRO A 136 -4.46 8.06 -4.90
CA PRO A 136 -5.06 9.37 -4.66
C PRO A 136 -5.96 9.35 -3.41
N ASN A 137 -5.35 9.51 -2.23
CA ASN A 137 -6.06 9.68 -0.95
C ASN A 137 -5.65 10.99 -0.24
N ARG A 138 -6.32 11.36 0.86
CA ARG A 138 -5.86 12.45 1.73
C ARG A 138 -4.44 12.17 2.24
N PHE A 139 -3.64 13.23 2.42
CA PHE A 139 -2.24 13.06 2.82
C PHE A 139 -2.10 12.26 4.11
N LEU A 140 -2.90 12.57 5.14
CA LEU A 140 -2.90 11.84 6.42
C LEU A 140 -3.21 10.35 6.25
N TYR A 141 -4.08 9.99 5.30
CA TYR A 141 -4.42 8.58 5.03
C TYR A 141 -3.34 7.85 4.22
N ARG A 142 -2.45 8.56 3.52
CA ARG A 142 -1.24 7.97 2.93
C ARG A 142 -0.09 7.90 3.93
N LEU A 143 0.03 8.90 4.79
CA LEU A 143 1.10 9.05 5.76
C LEU A 143 1.14 7.88 6.75
N ILE A 144 0.00 7.51 7.33
CA ILE A 144 -0.08 6.44 8.33
C ILE A 144 0.43 5.08 7.79
N PRO A 145 -0.09 4.54 6.66
CA PRO A 145 0.41 3.27 6.13
C PRO A 145 1.86 3.36 5.64
N ALA A 146 2.30 4.52 5.15
CA ALA A 146 3.69 4.73 4.78
C ALA A 146 4.65 4.73 5.99
N LEU A 147 4.23 5.36 7.10
CA LEU A 147 4.96 5.32 8.37
C LEU A 147 4.99 3.90 8.94
N LEU A 148 3.87 3.18 8.88
CA LEU A 148 3.79 1.78 9.30
C LEU A 148 4.83 0.93 8.56
N LEU A 149 4.89 1.05 7.23
CA LEU A 149 5.89 0.37 6.40
C LEU A 149 7.31 0.80 6.77
N THR A 150 7.55 2.10 6.88
CA THR A 150 8.88 2.63 7.16
C THR A 150 9.40 2.18 8.52
N ILE A 151 8.63 2.39 9.59
CA ILE A 151 8.98 1.99 10.96
C ILE A 151 9.09 0.46 11.03
N GLY A 152 8.15 -0.26 10.41
CA GLY A 152 8.18 -1.71 10.34
C GLY A 152 9.46 -2.24 9.70
N SER A 153 9.83 -1.73 8.52
CA SER A 153 11.06 -2.12 7.83
C SER A 153 12.32 -1.78 8.63
N ILE A 154 12.38 -0.62 9.30
CA ILE A 154 13.52 -0.25 10.17
C ILE A 154 13.64 -1.22 11.34
N LEU A 155 12.53 -1.56 12.00
CA LEU A 155 12.54 -2.52 13.10
C LEU A 155 12.99 -3.91 12.63
N LEU A 156 12.47 -4.38 11.50
CA LEU A 156 12.91 -5.65 10.90
C LEU A 156 14.40 -5.64 10.61
N TYR A 157 14.91 -4.56 10.05
CA TYR A 157 16.34 -4.42 9.77
C TYR A 157 17.18 -4.46 11.06
N ILE A 158 16.82 -3.71 12.09
CA ILE A 158 17.58 -3.66 13.35
C ILE A 158 17.56 -5.00 14.09
N PHE A 159 16.41 -5.70 14.13
CA PHE A 159 16.24 -6.89 14.96
C PHE A 159 16.59 -8.22 14.27
N LEU A 160 16.41 -8.32 12.94
CA LEU A 160 16.75 -9.54 12.20
C LEU A 160 18.13 -9.49 11.55
N ASN A 161 18.70 -8.31 11.32
CA ASN A 161 20.03 -8.11 10.72
C ASN A 161 21.01 -7.42 11.70
N PRO A 162 21.42 -8.07 12.80
CA PRO A 162 22.48 -7.55 13.67
C PRO A 162 23.86 -7.59 13.00
#